data_AF-A0A820IZE8-F1
#
_entry.id   AF-A0A820IZE8-F1
#
_cell.length_a   1.000
_cell.length_b   1.000
_cell.length_c   1.000
_cell.angle_alpha   90.00
_cell.angle_beta   90.00
_cell.angle_gamma   90.00
#
_symmetry.space_group_name_H-M   'P 1'
#
loop_
_entity.id
_entity.type
_entity.pdbx_description
1 polymer ?
#
loop_
_entity_poly.entity_id
_entity_poly.type
_entity_poly.pdbx_seq_one_letter_code
_entity_poly.pdbx_strand_id
1 'polypeptide(L)'
;DAENECKSCISAMDKLRYEIARDKPILLLNDNHTDDIHIWNEYLQKEMDQGKVISWFQSNWLLVECYMYRKIAEAFNLTAHLQHVDPFIEMKQHAFHSSAQAIDVVLAQLNIDIEQTTDPVNNKSTIEQQFYNYMEISLWGNQCDLSLSGGANRSQEHDPFHQVTELKTHILVNHETSVFNYLYDQQAYLLNFDVCI
;
A
#
# COMPACT_ATOMS: atom_id res chain seq x y z
N ASP A 1 11.53 13.91 27.66
CA ASP A 1 10.13 14.35 27.43
C ASP A 1 9.84 14.19 25.94
N ALA A 2 8.57 14.20 25.54
CA ALA A 2 8.16 13.92 24.15
C ALA A 2 8.78 14.89 23.11
N GLU A 3 9.07 16.14 23.51
CA GLU A 3 9.73 17.11 22.63
C GLU A 3 11.16 16.68 22.25
N ASN A 4 11.95 16.21 23.22
CA ASN A 4 13.30 15.72 22.95
C ASN A 4 13.29 14.41 22.13
N GLU A 5 12.28 13.56 22.31
CA GLU A 5 12.08 12.38 21.47
C GLU A 5 11.75 12.75 20.03
N CYS A 6 10.89 13.76 19.81
CA CYS A 6 10.60 14.27 18.46
C CYS A 6 11.87 14.77 17.77
N LYS A 7 12.72 15.54 18.48
CA LYS A 7 14.04 15.97 17.97
C LYS A 7 14.94 14.78 17.63
N SER A 8 14.87 13.70 18.41
CA SER A 8 15.64 12.48 18.17
C SER A 8 15.15 11.74 16.92
N CYS A 9 13.83 11.62 16.71
CA CYS A 9 13.25 11.07 15.49
C CYS A 9 13.66 11.89 14.26
N ILE A 10 13.57 13.23 14.32
CA ILE A 10 14.00 14.11 13.21
C ILE A 10 15.49 13.88 12.89
N SER A 11 16.34 13.82 13.91
CA SER A 11 17.77 13.54 13.72
C SER A 11 18.01 12.16 13.09
N ALA A 12 17.23 11.15 13.45
CA ALA A 12 17.28 9.83 12.83
C ALA A 12 16.86 9.87 11.35
N MET A 13 15.84 10.65 10.99
CA MET A 13 15.42 10.84 9.59
C MET A 13 16.51 11.54 8.76
N ASP A 14 17.14 12.59 9.30
CA ASP A 14 18.23 13.30 8.64
C ASP A 14 19.44 12.37 8.41
N LYS A 15 19.76 11.53 9.41
CA LYS A 15 20.80 10.51 9.31
C LYS A 15 20.46 9.49 8.24
N LEU A 16 19.24 8.95 8.24
CA LEU A 16 18.77 7.97 7.24
C LEU A 16 18.88 8.53 5.82
N ARG A 17 18.41 9.76 5.59
CA ARG A 17 18.53 10.44 4.30
C ARG A 17 19.98 10.59 3.86
N TYR A 18 20.87 10.95 4.79
CA TYR A 18 22.31 11.06 4.50
C TYR A 18 22.93 9.71 4.15
N GLU A 19 22.57 8.64 4.88
CA GLU A 19 23.06 7.28 4.65
C GLU A 19 22.65 6.77 3.26
N ILE A 20 21.39 6.97 2.88
CA ILE A 20 20.87 6.66 1.54
C ILE A 20 21.65 7.45 0.48
N ALA A 21 21.75 8.77 0.62
CA ALA A 21 22.37 9.65 -0.38
C ALA A 21 23.88 9.41 -0.56
N ARG A 22 24.54 8.77 0.40
CA ARG A 22 25.99 8.48 0.39
C ARG A 22 26.30 7.00 0.22
N ASP A 23 25.31 6.20 -0.17
CA ASP A 23 25.44 4.75 -0.36
C ASP A 23 26.14 4.08 0.84
N LYS A 24 25.74 4.47 2.06
CA LYS A 24 26.33 3.92 3.26
C LYS A 24 25.97 2.43 3.41
N PRO A 25 26.80 1.64 4.10
CA PRO A 25 26.47 0.25 4.40
C PRO A 25 25.14 0.15 5.17
N ILE A 26 24.35 -0.87 4.84
CA ILE A 26 23.20 -1.28 5.64
C ILE A 26 23.72 -1.90 6.94
N LEU A 27 23.07 -1.55 8.06
CA LEU A 27 23.44 -1.99 9.39
C LEU A 27 22.35 -2.89 9.97
N LEU A 28 22.71 -3.68 10.98
CA LEU A 28 21.71 -4.40 11.76
C LEU A 28 20.81 -3.42 12.52
N LEU A 29 19.55 -3.80 12.67
CA LEU A 29 18.56 -3.09 13.47
C LEU A 29 18.84 -3.26 14.96
N ASN A 30 18.48 -2.26 15.77
CA ASN A 30 18.78 -2.25 17.20
C ASN A 30 17.67 -1.69 18.10
N ASP A 31 16.41 -1.67 17.65
CA ASP A 31 15.29 -1.22 18.48
C ASP A 31 14.76 -2.29 19.45
N ASN A 32 13.79 -1.85 20.25
CA ASN A 32 13.09 -2.66 21.24
C ASN A 32 11.92 -3.46 20.65
N HIS A 33 11.74 -3.47 19.32
CA HIS A 33 10.61 -4.14 18.68
C HIS A 33 10.92 -5.63 18.50
N THR A 34 10.53 -6.43 19.47
CA THR A 34 10.98 -7.82 19.61
C THR A 34 10.44 -8.77 18.55
N ASP A 35 9.34 -8.42 17.89
CA ASP A 35 8.57 -9.38 17.10
C ASP A 35 9.26 -9.72 15.77
N ASP A 36 9.93 -8.75 15.14
CA ASP A 36 10.48 -8.89 13.78
C ASP A 36 11.99 -8.63 13.67
N ILE A 37 12.60 -8.01 14.69
CA ILE A 37 14.01 -7.59 14.64
C ILE A 37 14.97 -8.77 14.40
N HIS A 38 14.66 -9.94 14.98
CA HIS A 38 15.48 -11.13 14.81
C HIS A 38 15.43 -11.66 13.37
N ILE A 39 14.25 -11.63 12.73
CA ILE A 39 14.05 -12.05 11.33
C ILE A 39 14.85 -11.13 10.41
N TRP A 40 14.74 -9.82 10.63
CA TRP A 40 15.49 -8.81 9.87
C TRP A 40 17.00 -8.99 10.01
N ASN A 41 17.48 -9.08 11.25
CA ASN A 41 18.92 -9.18 11.50
C ASN A 41 19.49 -10.51 11.02
N GLU A 42 18.75 -11.62 11.10
CA GLU A 42 19.16 -12.90 10.51
C GLU A 42 19.29 -12.81 8.99
N TYR A 43 18.30 -12.19 8.31
CA TYR A 43 18.35 -11.99 6.86
C TYR A 43 19.54 -11.11 6.45
N LEU A 44 19.74 -9.98 7.13
CA LEU A 44 20.84 -9.06 6.86
C LEU A 44 22.20 -9.72 7.12
N GLN A 45 22.35 -10.43 8.24
CA GLN A 45 23.59 -11.13 8.57
C GLN A 45 23.93 -12.20 7.52
N LYS A 46 22.93 -12.97 7.08
CA LYS A 46 23.10 -13.97 6.02
C LYS A 46 23.59 -13.35 4.71
N GLU A 47 23.10 -12.17 4.34
CA GLU A 47 23.57 -11.47 3.15
C GLU A 47 25.00 -10.94 3.34
N MET A 48 25.38 -10.50 4.56
CA MET A 48 26.73 -10.01 4.87
C MET A 48 27.76 -11.15 4.85
N ASP A 49 27.40 -12.30 5.41
CA ASP A 49 28.25 -13.49 5.51
C ASP A 49 28.58 -14.09 4.13
N GLN A 50 27.73 -13.83 3.12
CA GLN A 50 27.99 -14.20 1.72
C GLN A 50 29.07 -13.32 1.05
N GLY A 51 29.69 -12.39 1.80
CA GLY A 51 30.71 -11.48 1.29
C GLY A 51 30.16 -10.37 0.39
N LYS A 52 28.84 -10.16 0.39
CA LYS A 52 28.21 -9.08 -0.37
C LYS A 52 28.38 -7.77 0.39
N VAL A 53 28.79 -6.72 -0.32
CA VAL A 53 28.65 -5.35 0.20
C VAL A 53 27.16 -5.02 0.18
N ILE A 54 26.55 -4.91 1.36
CA ILE A 54 25.16 -4.50 1.48
C ILE A 54 25.13 -2.99 1.70
N SER A 55 24.77 -2.24 0.67
CA SER A 55 24.57 -0.79 0.72
C SER A 55 23.31 -0.39 -0.05
N TRP A 56 22.89 0.86 0.11
CA TRP A 56 21.63 1.37 -0.44
C TRP A 56 21.52 1.25 -1.97
N PHE A 57 22.61 1.41 -2.72
CA PHE A 57 22.61 1.37 -4.19
C PHE A 57 23.12 0.05 -4.77
N GLN A 58 23.62 -0.86 -3.94
CA GLN A 58 24.16 -2.16 -4.39
C GLN A 58 23.26 -3.34 -4.02
N SER A 59 22.32 -3.14 -3.11
CA SER A 59 21.41 -4.18 -2.64
C SER A 59 20.16 -4.29 -3.52
N ASN A 60 19.40 -5.36 -3.35
CA ASN A 60 18.10 -5.52 -4.00
C ASN A 60 17.17 -4.34 -3.64
N TRP A 61 16.51 -3.76 -4.64
CA TRP A 61 15.61 -2.62 -4.44
C TRP A 61 14.51 -2.89 -3.40
N LEU A 62 13.86 -4.06 -3.48
CA LEU A 62 12.82 -4.47 -2.52
C LEU A 62 13.36 -4.51 -1.09
N LEU A 63 14.60 -5.00 -0.91
CA LEU A 63 15.24 -5.04 0.40
C LEU A 63 15.45 -3.63 0.95
N VAL A 64 16.05 -2.73 0.17
CA VAL A 64 16.38 -1.38 0.65
C VAL A 64 15.14 -0.54 0.88
N GLU A 65 14.09 -0.72 0.09
CA GLU A 65 12.81 -0.05 0.29
C GLU A 65 12.14 -0.51 1.60
N CYS A 66 12.00 -1.82 1.81
CA CYS A 66 11.44 -2.34 3.07
C CYS A 66 12.30 -1.96 4.28
N TYR A 67 13.63 -2.03 4.15
CA TYR A 67 14.56 -1.65 5.22
C TYR A 67 14.47 -0.15 5.53
N MET A 68 14.29 0.72 4.53
CA MET A 68 14.06 2.15 4.75
C MET A 68 12.85 2.39 5.67
N TYR A 69 11.69 1.82 5.35
CA TYR A 69 10.50 1.96 6.20
C TYR A 69 10.70 1.33 7.58
N ARG A 70 11.42 0.21 7.67
CA ARG A 70 11.74 -0.41 8.96
C ARG A 70 12.67 0.44 9.82
N LYS A 71 13.60 1.21 9.21
CA LYS A 71 14.45 2.21 9.90
C LYS A 71 13.67 3.44 10.34
N ILE A 72 12.66 3.84 9.57
CA ILE A 72 11.73 4.89 10.01
C ILE A 72 11.01 4.39 11.28
N ALA A 73 10.41 3.21 11.25
CA ALA A 73 9.75 2.61 12.41
C ALA A 73 10.70 2.44 13.61
N GLU A 74 11.95 2.02 13.37
CA GLU A 74 12.99 1.90 14.40
C GLU A 74 13.20 3.20 15.18
N ALA A 75 13.23 4.34 14.50
CA ALA A 75 13.41 5.64 15.15
C ALA A 75 12.30 5.94 16.17
N PHE A 76 11.06 5.54 15.88
CA PHE A 76 9.92 5.71 16.79
C PHE A 76 9.92 4.64 17.89
N ASN A 77 10.24 3.38 17.57
CA ASN A 77 10.32 2.28 18.54
C ASN A 77 11.39 2.48 19.63
N LEU A 78 12.43 3.27 19.33
CA LEU A 78 13.47 3.65 20.29
C LEU A 78 13.03 4.72 21.30
N THR A 79 11.91 5.40 21.05
CA THR A 79 11.35 6.41 21.97
C THR A 79 10.52 5.78 23.08
N ALA A 80 10.17 6.52 24.13
CA ALA A 80 9.24 6.05 25.17
C ALA A 80 7.80 6.57 24.96
N HIS A 81 7.61 7.73 24.34
CA HIS A 81 6.30 8.35 24.18
C HIS A 81 5.75 8.32 22.74
N LEU A 82 6.60 8.09 21.73
CA LEU A 82 6.22 8.17 20.31
C LEU A 82 6.15 6.80 19.62
N GLN A 83 6.29 5.69 20.34
CA GLN A 83 6.31 4.33 19.78
C GLN A 83 5.10 3.98 18.93
N HIS A 84 3.93 4.53 19.27
CA HIS A 84 2.66 4.26 18.59
C HIS A 84 2.24 5.38 17.62
N VAL A 85 3.13 6.35 17.39
CA VAL A 85 2.87 7.40 16.41
C VAL A 85 3.15 6.86 15.02
N ASP A 86 2.16 6.94 14.16
CA ASP A 86 2.31 6.68 12.74
C ASP A 86 2.78 7.96 12.02
N PRO A 87 4.02 8.00 11.50
CA PRO A 87 4.56 9.20 10.85
C PRO A 87 3.85 9.57 9.54
N PHE A 88 3.01 8.70 9.00
CA PHE A 88 2.29 8.90 7.75
C PHE A 88 0.79 9.17 7.96
N ILE A 89 0.33 9.27 9.21
CA ILE A 89 -1.12 9.36 9.51
C ILE A 89 -1.78 10.58 8.88
N GLU A 90 -1.13 11.75 8.91
CA GLU A 90 -1.67 12.97 8.32
C GLU A 90 -1.84 12.84 6.80
N MET A 91 -0.88 12.20 6.13
CA MET A 91 -0.94 11.95 4.69
C MET A 91 -2.06 10.96 4.34
N LYS A 92 -2.23 9.89 5.14
CA LYS A 92 -3.32 8.93 4.95
C LYS A 92 -4.70 9.54 5.19
N GLN A 93 -4.83 10.35 6.25
CA GLN A 93 -6.07 11.08 6.51
C GLN A 93 -6.35 12.07 5.38
N HIS A 94 -5.36 12.82 4.92
CA HIS A 94 -5.54 13.74 3.81
C HIS A 94 -6.01 13.00 2.54
N ALA A 95 -5.33 11.90 2.17
CA ALA A 95 -5.71 11.07 1.03
C ALA A 95 -7.17 10.59 1.13
N PHE A 96 -7.57 10.08 2.30
CA PHE A 96 -8.95 9.66 2.57
C PHE A 96 -9.96 10.80 2.39
N HIS A 97 -9.69 11.98 2.95
CA HIS A 97 -10.58 13.13 2.81
C HIS A 97 -10.66 13.63 1.36
N SER A 98 -9.54 13.62 0.61
CA SER A 98 -9.54 14.01 -0.80
C SER A 98 -10.28 13.02 -1.70
N SER A 99 -10.41 11.75 -1.29
CA SER A 99 -11.15 10.73 -2.04
C SER A 99 -12.63 10.63 -1.65
N ALA A 100 -13.14 11.47 -0.74
CA ALA A 100 -14.51 11.36 -0.22
C ALA A 100 -15.58 11.37 -1.32
N GLN A 101 -15.45 12.24 -2.32
CA GLN A 101 -16.39 12.30 -3.43
C GLN A 101 -16.35 11.03 -4.31
N ALA A 102 -15.16 10.49 -4.58
CA ALA A 102 -15.00 9.25 -5.33
C ALA A 102 -15.63 8.07 -4.56
N ILE A 103 -15.43 8.02 -3.23
CA ILE A 103 -16.04 7.04 -2.34
C ILE A 103 -17.57 7.12 -2.42
N ASP A 104 -18.16 8.32 -2.33
CA ASP A 104 -19.61 8.50 -2.43
C ASP A 104 -20.18 7.99 -3.76
N VAL A 105 -19.49 8.25 -4.88
CA VAL A 105 -19.89 7.76 -6.21
C VAL A 105 -19.86 6.24 -6.29
N VAL A 106 -18.77 5.63 -5.82
CA VAL A 106 -18.62 4.16 -5.81
C VAL A 106 -19.66 3.50 -4.92
N LEU A 107 -19.91 4.05 -3.73
CA LEU A 107 -20.93 3.52 -2.81
C LEU A 107 -22.36 3.67 -3.37
N ALA A 108 -22.66 4.80 -4.02
CA ALA A 108 -23.96 5.02 -4.65
C ALA A 108 -24.19 4.00 -5.78
N GLN A 109 -23.20 3.78 -6.64
CA GLN A 109 -23.29 2.80 -7.72
C GLN A 109 -23.35 1.36 -7.20
N LEU A 110 -22.58 1.03 -6.15
CA LEU A 110 -22.60 -0.29 -5.53
C LEU A 110 -23.98 -0.65 -4.97
N ASN A 111 -24.67 0.31 -4.35
CA ASN A 111 -26.04 0.08 -3.88
C ASN A 111 -27.01 -0.25 -5.03
N ILE A 112 -26.89 0.46 -6.16
CA ILE A 112 -27.69 0.20 -7.36
C ILE A 112 -27.37 -1.20 -7.92
N ASP A 113 -26.09 -1.55 -8.00
CA ASP A 113 -25.63 -2.82 -8.54
C ASP A 113 -26.10 -4.01 -7.69
N ILE A 114 -26.09 -3.87 -6.35
CA ILE A 114 -26.61 -4.90 -5.43
C ILE A 114 -28.10 -5.14 -5.65
N GLU A 115 -28.91 -4.09 -5.85
CA GLU A 115 -30.34 -4.24 -6.13
C GLU A 115 -30.60 -5.00 -7.45
N GLN A 116 -29.74 -4.78 -8.46
CA GLN A 116 -29.83 -5.42 -9.76
C GLN A 116 -29.38 -6.89 -9.78
N THR A 117 -28.68 -7.35 -8.75
CA THR A 117 -28.05 -8.69 -8.71
C THR A 117 -28.77 -9.69 -7.81
N THR A 118 -29.99 -9.36 -7.37
CA THR A 118 -30.84 -10.21 -6.52
C THR A 118 -31.22 -11.57 -7.13
N ASP A 119 -31.09 -11.75 -8.45
CA ASP A 119 -31.17 -13.05 -9.14
C ASP A 119 -29.85 -13.35 -9.89
N PRO A 120 -28.89 -14.02 -9.24
CA PRO A 120 -27.56 -14.23 -9.81
C PRO A 120 -27.53 -15.12 -11.06
N VAL A 121 -28.53 -15.98 -11.23
CA VAL A 121 -28.58 -16.98 -12.32
C VAL A 121 -29.01 -16.31 -13.63
N ASN A 122 -30.00 -15.41 -13.55
CA ASN A 122 -30.47 -14.68 -14.72
C ASN A 122 -29.60 -13.45 -15.06
N ASN A 123 -28.79 -12.99 -14.11
CA ASN A 123 -28.00 -11.75 -14.25
C ASN A 123 -26.49 -11.98 -14.37
N LYS A 124 -26.01 -13.18 -14.74
CA LYS A 124 -24.57 -13.50 -14.83
C LYS A 124 -23.78 -12.45 -15.61
N SER A 125 -24.25 -12.06 -16.80
CA SER A 125 -23.55 -11.07 -17.64
C SER A 125 -23.49 -9.68 -17.00
N THR A 126 -24.51 -9.29 -16.21
CA THR A 126 -24.53 -8.01 -15.49
C THR A 126 -23.54 -8.03 -14.33
N ILE A 127 -23.55 -9.12 -13.55
CA ILE A 127 -22.62 -9.33 -12.42
C ILE A 127 -21.18 -9.36 -12.92
N GLU A 128 -20.93 -10.01 -14.07
CA GLU A 128 -19.60 -10.06 -14.70
C GLU A 128 -19.08 -8.67 -15.05
N GLN A 129 -19.91 -7.82 -15.67
CA GLN A 129 -19.51 -6.45 -16.02
C GLN A 129 -19.29 -5.58 -14.77
N GLN A 130 -20.16 -5.69 -13.76
CA GLN A 130 -19.97 -5.00 -12.49
C GLN A 130 -18.66 -5.44 -11.82
N PHE A 131 -18.39 -6.75 -11.78
CA PHE A 131 -17.14 -7.30 -11.27
C PHE A 131 -15.90 -6.70 -11.95
N TYR A 132 -15.91 -6.60 -13.28
CA TYR A 132 -14.82 -5.96 -14.03
C TYR A 132 -14.65 -4.48 -13.65
N ASN A 133 -15.75 -3.73 -13.54
CA ASN A 133 -15.67 -2.33 -13.13
C ASN A 133 -15.03 -2.17 -11.74
N TYR A 134 -15.43 -2.98 -10.75
CA TYR A 134 -14.86 -2.89 -9.40
C TYR A 134 -13.42 -3.40 -9.31
N MET A 135 -13.05 -4.40 -10.12
CA MET A 135 -11.65 -4.84 -10.27
C MET A 135 -10.78 -3.72 -10.84
N GLU A 136 -11.24 -3.06 -11.90
CA GLU A 136 -10.52 -1.95 -12.53
C GLU A 136 -10.45 -0.74 -11.59
N ILE A 137 -11.53 -0.42 -10.85
CA ILE A 137 -11.51 0.64 -9.83
C ILE A 137 -10.47 0.31 -8.76
N SER A 138 -10.46 -0.93 -8.24
CA SER A 138 -9.47 -1.34 -7.24
C SER A 138 -8.04 -1.31 -7.77
N LEU A 139 -7.83 -1.66 -9.04
CA LEU A 139 -6.51 -1.61 -9.69
C LEU A 139 -5.99 -0.17 -9.75
N TRP A 140 -6.84 0.77 -10.16
CA TRP A 140 -6.46 2.16 -10.38
C TRP A 140 -6.57 3.03 -9.12
N GLY A 141 -7.29 2.60 -8.08
CA GLY A 141 -7.26 3.18 -6.74
C GLY A 141 -5.85 3.24 -6.16
N ASN A 142 -4.99 2.29 -6.53
CA ASN A 142 -3.57 2.31 -6.15
C ASN A 142 -2.78 3.51 -6.69
N GLN A 143 -3.31 4.28 -7.67
CA GLN A 143 -2.68 5.55 -8.08
C GLN A 143 -2.70 6.61 -6.96
N CYS A 144 -3.53 6.42 -5.94
CA CYS A 144 -3.58 7.22 -4.72
C CYS A 144 -2.53 6.77 -3.67
N ASP A 145 -1.76 5.70 -3.93
CA ASP A 145 -0.78 5.17 -2.98
C ASP A 145 0.40 6.13 -2.79
N LEU A 146 0.76 6.38 -1.52
CA LEU A 146 1.84 7.28 -1.12
C LEU A 146 3.23 6.83 -1.62
N SER A 147 3.44 5.51 -1.74
CA SER A 147 4.70 4.93 -2.25
C SER A 147 4.91 5.25 -3.73
N LEU A 148 3.84 5.17 -4.52
CA LEU A 148 3.86 5.47 -5.96
C LEU A 148 3.88 6.97 -6.24
N SER A 149 3.24 7.77 -5.39
CA SER A 149 3.20 9.22 -5.56
C SER A 149 4.44 9.94 -5.00
N GLY A 150 5.31 9.24 -4.28
CA GLY A 150 6.43 9.86 -3.56
C GLY A 150 5.95 10.86 -2.50
N GLY A 151 4.76 10.62 -1.94
CA GLY A 151 4.08 11.53 -1.02
C GLY A 151 3.43 12.76 -1.66
N ALA A 152 3.41 12.86 -3.00
CA ALA A 152 2.64 13.89 -3.68
C ALA A 152 1.14 13.57 -3.66
N ASN A 153 0.31 14.59 -3.49
CA ASN A 153 -1.13 14.41 -3.53
C ASN A 153 -1.58 14.16 -4.99
N ARG A 154 -2.18 13.00 -5.25
CA ARG A 154 -2.88 12.70 -6.49
C ARG A 154 -4.34 12.45 -6.12
N SER A 155 -5.15 13.51 -6.17
CA SER A 155 -6.59 13.41 -5.97
C SER A 155 -7.24 12.69 -7.16
N GLN A 156 -8.10 11.71 -6.89
CA GLN A 156 -9.09 11.26 -7.86
C GLN A 156 -10.19 12.33 -7.95
N GLU A 157 -9.95 13.37 -8.76
CA GLU A 157 -10.94 14.44 -9.00
C GLU A 157 -12.04 14.05 -10.00
N HIS A 158 -11.91 12.88 -10.62
CA HIS A 158 -12.81 12.38 -11.65
C HIS A 158 -13.62 11.19 -11.15
N ASP A 159 -14.82 11.01 -11.72
CA ASP A 159 -15.67 9.85 -11.50
C ASP A 159 -14.87 8.55 -11.75
N PRO A 160 -14.72 7.67 -10.74
CA PRO A 160 -13.95 6.42 -10.88
C PRO A 160 -14.43 5.55 -12.05
N PHE A 161 -15.74 5.52 -12.34
CA PHE A 161 -16.28 4.71 -13.44
C PHE A 161 -15.93 5.29 -14.81
N HIS A 162 -15.81 6.62 -14.92
CA HIS A 162 -15.29 7.25 -16.13
C HIS A 162 -13.78 6.99 -16.28
N GLN A 163 -13.04 7.09 -15.19
CA GLN A 163 -11.59 6.87 -15.17
C GLN A 163 -11.23 5.45 -15.64
N VAL A 164 -11.92 4.41 -15.14
CA VAL A 164 -11.64 3.03 -15.58
C VAL A 164 -11.85 2.84 -17.08
N THR A 165 -12.85 3.51 -17.67
CA THR A 165 -13.12 3.44 -19.12
C THR A 165 -11.93 3.96 -19.94
N GLU A 166 -11.31 5.07 -19.51
CA GLU A 166 -10.13 5.63 -20.16
C GLU A 166 -8.87 4.78 -19.94
N LEU A 167 -8.68 4.32 -18.70
CA LEU A 167 -7.48 3.60 -18.29
C LEU A 167 -7.48 2.14 -18.72
N LYS A 168 -8.62 1.55 -19.11
CA LYS A 168 -8.73 0.16 -19.55
C LYS A 168 -7.75 -0.21 -20.66
N THR A 169 -7.47 0.72 -21.57
CA THR A 169 -6.50 0.54 -22.66
C THR A 169 -5.04 0.38 -22.20
N HIS A 170 -4.75 0.75 -20.94
CA HIS A 170 -3.43 0.66 -20.32
C HIS A 170 -3.22 -0.67 -19.57
N ILE A 171 -4.23 -1.55 -19.50
CA ILE A 171 -4.08 -2.88 -18.90
C ILE A 171 -3.35 -3.79 -19.90
N LEU A 172 -2.09 -4.11 -19.60
CA LEU A 172 -1.24 -4.92 -20.47
C LEU A 172 -1.55 -6.42 -20.40
N VAL A 173 -1.97 -6.89 -19.23
CA VAL A 173 -2.31 -8.29 -18.96
C VAL A 173 -3.61 -8.31 -18.17
N ASN A 174 -4.68 -8.81 -18.78
CA ASN A 174 -6.01 -8.88 -18.16
C ASN A 174 -6.43 -10.36 -18.01
N HIS A 175 -6.67 -10.77 -16.75
CA HIS A 175 -7.17 -12.11 -16.40
C HIS A 175 -8.51 -12.04 -15.64
N GLU A 176 -9.22 -10.92 -15.69
CA GLU A 176 -10.44 -10.69 -14.92
C GLU A 176 -11.50 -11.75 -15.22
N THR A 177 -11.64 -12.20 -16.47
CA THR A 177 -12.55 -13.29 -16.85
C THR A 177 -12.22 -14.61 -16.18
N SER A 178 -10.93 -14.94 -16.04
CA SER A 178 -10.50 -16.16 -15.36
C SER A 178 -10.82 -16.09 -13.87
N VAL A 179 -10.60 -14.92 -13.25
CA VAL A 179 -10.93 -14.68 -11.84
C VAL A 179 -12.44 -14.75 -11.63
N PHE A 180 -13.22 -14.07 -12.47
CA PHE A 180 -14.68 -14.07 -12.40
C PHE A 180 -15.26 -15.48 -12.50
N ASN A 181 -14.85 -16.27 -13.49
CA ASN A 181 -15.34 -17.63 -13.65
C ASN A 181 -14.98 -18.50 -12.44
N TYR A 182 -13.76 -18.39 -11.92
CA TYR A 182 -13.35 -19.11 -10.72
C TYR A 182 -14.24 -18.76 -9.53
N LEU A 183 -14.53 -17.48 -9.29
CA LEU A 183 -15.37 -17.05 -8.18
C LEU A 183 -16.84 -17.43 -8.37
N TYR A 184 -17.38 -17.25 -9.57
CA TYR A 184 -18.77 -17.53 -9.90
C TYR A 184 -19.09 -19.03 -9.81
N ASP A 185 -18.13 -19.90 -10.14
CA ASP A 185 -18.29 -21.35 -10.04
C ASP A 185 -18.21 -21.86 -8.58
N GLN A 186 -17.62 -21.07 -7.67
CA GLN A 186 -17.42 -21.40 -6.26
C GLN A 186 -18.55 -20.87 -5.34
N GLN A 187 -19.77 -20.70 -5.86
CA GLN A 187 -21.01 -20.11 -5.28
C GLN A 187 -21.39 -20.40 -3.80
N ALA A 188 -20.59 -21.16 -3.04
CA ALA A 188 -20.78 -21.53 -1.64
C ALA A 188 -20.10 -20.62 -0.60
N TYR A 189 -19.32 -19.60 -0.99
CA TYR A 189 -18.60 -18.75 -0.03
C TYR A 189 -18.93 -17.26 -0.18
N LEU A 190 -19.15 -16.60 0.96
CA LEU A 190 -19.15 -15.14 1.06
C LEU A 190 -17.75 -14.64 0.67
N LEU A 191 -17.66 -13.97 -0.48
CA LEU A 191 -16.47 -13.29 -0.93
C LEU A 191 -16.54 -11.83 -0.49
N ASN A 192 -15.60 -11.43 0.36
CA ASN A 192 -15.37 -10.03 0.68
C ASN A 192 -14.38 -9.47 -0.35
N PHE A 193 -14.78 -8.42 -1.05
CA PHE A 193 -13.90 -7.71 -1.96
C PHE A 193 -13.47 -6.40 -1.31
N ASP A 194 -12.16 -6.19 -1.19
CA ASP A 194 -11.64 -4.88 -0.83
C ASP A 194 -11.72 -4.00 -2.08
N VAL A 195 -12.52 -2.94 -2.01
CA VAL A 195 -12.53 -1.90 -3.05
C VAL A 195 -11.60 -0.80 -2.56
N CYS A 196 -10.38 -0.77 -3.10
CA CYS A 196 -9.43 0.31 -2.86
C CYS A 196 -9.85 1.55 -3.67
N ILE A 197 -10.07 2.68 -2.99
CA ILE A 197 -10.42 3.98 -3.57
C ILE A 197 -9.42 5.03 -3.07
#